data_AF-A0A1F9XLK3-F1
#
_entry.id   AF-A0A1F9XLK3-F1
#
_cell.length_a   1.000
_cell.length_b   1.000
_cell.length_c   1.000
_cell.angle_alpha   90.00
_cell.angle_beta   90.00
_cell.angle_gamma   90.00
#
_symmetry.space_group_name_H-M   'P 1'
#
loop_
_entity.id
_entity.type
_entity.pdbx_description
1 polymer ?
#
loop_
_entity_poly.entity_id
_entity_poly.type
_entity_poly.pdbx_seq_one_letter_code
_entity_poly.pdbx_strand_id
1 'polypeptide(L)'
;MDIIKELEHYRLEHRLTQAKLAEKLGVKLLTVQRWLNNSIKPGIINEHRIKIILEEIKGASLEMKKRSQLERKDPLAWEKLGELGRKISKEWKSSKKSWQLLSESRR
;
A
#
# COMPACT_ATOMS: atom_id res chain seq x y z
N MET A 1 11.32 -23.05 -14.59
CA MET A 1 10.96 -21.63 -14.40
C MET A 1 11.79 -20.82 -15.38
N ASP A 2 11.16 -20.25 -16.41
CA ASP A 2 11.87 -19.34 -17.33
C ASP A 2 11.98 -17.97 -16.67
N ILE A 3 13.16 -17.62 -16.19
CA ILE A 3 13.44 -16.29 -15.61
C ILE A 3 13.09 -15.14 -16.57
N ILE A 4 13.12 -15.43 -17.88
CA ILE A 4 12.73 -14.52 -18.96
C ILE A 4 11.22 -14.28 -18.97
N LYS A 5 10.40 -15.31 -18.71
CA LYS A 5 8.94 -15.16 -18.64
C LYS A 5 8.54 -14.31 -17.42
N GLU A 6 9.21 -14.51 -16.29
CA GLU A 6 9.01 -13.68 -15.09
C GLU A 6 9.40 -12.22 -15.36
N LEU A 7 10.49 -11.99 -16.09
CA LEU A 7 10.92 -10.66 -16.50
C LEU A 7 9.90 -9.97 -17.43
N GLU A 8 9.28 -10.72 -18.34
CA GLU A 8 8.24 -10.16 -19.22
C GLU A 8 6.95 -9.84 -18.47
N HIS A 9 6.52 -10.71 -17.55
CA HIS A 9 5.39 -10.43 -16.67
C HIS A 9 5.65 -9.17 -15.85
N TYR A 10 6.85 -9.03 -15.30
CA TYR A 10 7.27 -7.83 -14.58
C TYR A 10 7.14 -6.57 -15.45
N ARG A 11 7.59 -6.63 -16.71
CA ARG A 11 7.48 -5.52 -17.64
C ARG A 11 6.02 -5.10 -17.84
N LEU A 12 5.12 -6.08 -17.96
CA LEU A 12 3.68 -5.86 -18.18
C LEU A 12 3.00 -5.27 -16.94
N GLU A 13 3.26 -5.82 -15.75
CA GLU A 13 2.67 -5.33 -14.49
C GLU A 13 3.02 -3.86 -14.23
N HIS A 14 4.28 -3.49 -14.48
CA HIS A 14 4.77 -2.13 -14.24
C HIS A 14 4.66 -1.21 -15.45
N ARG A 15 4.04 -1.66 -16.56
CA ARG A 15 3.88 -0.91 -17.82
C ARG A 15 5.21 -0.31 -18.31
N LEU A 16 6.30 -1.05 -18.16
CA LEU A 16 7.63 -0.60 -18.55
C LEU A 16 7.84 -0.80 -20.04
N THR A 17 8.52 0.14 -20.68
CA THR A 17 9.07 -0.10 -22.02
C THR A 17 10.32 -0.96 -21.89
N GLN A 18 10.68 -1.68 -22.96
CA GLN A 18 11.92 -2.47 -23.00
C GLN A 18 13.16 -1.59 -22.73
N ALA A 19 13.14 -0.32 -23.14
CA ALA A 19 14.20 0.65 -22.88
C ALA A 19 14.33 0.97 -21.39
N LYS A 20 13.21 1.28 -20.71
CA LYS A 20 13.22 1.54 -19.26
C LYS A 20 13.64 0.31 -18.45
N LEU A 21 13.23 -0.88 -18.89
CA LEU A 21 13.68 -2.13 -18.27
C LEU A 21 15.20 -2.32 -18.40
N ALA A 22 15.75 -1.99 -19.57
CA ALA A 22 17.18 -2.08 -19.83
C ALA A 22 17.99 -1.08 -18.99
N GLU A 23 17.51 0.17 -18.88
CA GLU A 23 18.08 1.18 -17.99
C GLU A 23 18.12 0.70 -16.54
N LYS A 24 17.00 0.14 -16.06
CA LYS A 24 16.89 -0.37 -14.69
C LYS A 24 17.81 -1.56 -14.41
N LEU A 25 18.04 -2.42 -15.41
CA LEU A 25 18.98 -3.55 -15.33
C LEU A 25 20.45 -3.13 -15.57
N GLY A 26 20.68 -1.90 -16.03
CA GLY A 26 22.01 -1.42 -16.43
C GLY A 26 22.57 -2.20 -17.63
N VAL A 27 21.70 -2.60 -18.56
CA VAL A 27 22.07 -3.35 -19.77
C VAL A 27 21.59 -2.62 -21.02
N LYS A 28 22.14 -2.97 -22.19
CA LYS A 28 21.69 -2.39 -23.47
C LYS A 28 20.30 -2.92 -23.84
N LEU A 29 19.50 -2.09 -24.50
CA LEU A 29 18.15 -2.45 -25.00
C LEU A 29 18.17 -3.73 -25.85
N LEU A 30 19.13 -3.83 -26.78
CA LEU A 30 19.33 -4.99 -27.65
C LEU A 30 19.50 -6.29 -26.85
N THR A 31 20.14 -6.23 -25.68
CA THR A 31 20.34 -7.38 -24.82
C THR A 31 19.01 -7.88 -24.24
N VAL A 32 18.16 -6.96 -23.77
CA VAL A 32 16.82 -7.28 -23.28
C VAL A 32 15.95 -7.85 -24.40
N GLN A 33 16.00 -7.27 -25.61
CA GLN A 33 15.25 -7.77 -26.77
C GLN A 33 15.66 -9.20 -27.13
N ARG A 34 16.96 -9.49 -27.15
CA ARG A 34 17.48 -10.84 -27.43
C ARG A 34 17.06 -11.86 -26.38
N TRP A 35 16.94 -11.46 -25.12
CA TRP A 35 16.42 -12.34 -24.07
C TRP A 35 14.93 -12.60 -24.25
N LEU A 36 14.12 -11.56 -24.47
CA LEU A 36 12.67 -11.69 -24.66
C LEU A 36 12.30 -12.51 -25.90
N ASN A 37 13.11 -12.43 -26.96
CA ASN A 37 12.94 -13.22 -28.17
C ASN A 37 13.51 -14.66 -28.04
N ASN A 38 13.87 -15.10 -26.82
CA ASN A 38 14.50 -16.40 -26.54
C ASN A 38 15.78 -16.68 -27.35
N SER A 39 16.42 -15.64 -27.90
CA SER A 39 17.58 -15.79 -28.78
C SER A 39 18.86 -16.03 -27.99
N ILE A 40 18.95 -15.49 -26.76
CA ILE A 40 20.12 -15.61 -25.88
C ILE A 40 19.65 -15.83 -24.45
N LYS A 41 20.33 -16.71 -23.71
CA LYS A 41 20.14 -16.83 -22.26
C LYS A 41 20.94 -15.76 -21.52
N PRO A 42 20.36 -15.11 -20.48
CA PRO A 42 21.10 -14.17 -19.67
C PRO A 42 22.31 -14.85 -19.01
N GLY A 43 23.43 -14.14 -18.90
CA GLY A 43 24.59 -14.61 -18.14
C GLY A 43 24.34 -14.51 -16.63
N ILE A 44 25.16 -15.19 -15.82
CA ILE A 44 25.03 -15.32 -14.36
C ILE A 44 24.84 -13.96 -13.65
N ILE A 45 25.61 -12.94 -14.04
CA ILE A 45 25.51 -11.58 -13.46
C ILE A 45 24.13 -10.97 -13.73
N ASN A 46 23.61 -11.14 -14.94
CA ASN A 46 22.34 -10.57 -15.35
C ASN A 46 21.17 -11.33 -14.73
N GLU A 47 21.27 -12.65 -14.60
CA GLU A 47 20.30 -13.44 -13.84
C GLU A 47 20.20 -12.97 -12.39
N HIS A 48 21.34 -12.71 -11.75
CA HIS A 48 21.36 -12.20 -10.39
C HIS A 48 20.70 -10.82 -10.28
N ARG A 49 20.99 -9.91 -11.22
CA ARG A 49 20.32 -8.59 -11.28
C ARG A 49 18.82 -8.71 -11.48
N ILE A 50 18.38 -9.60 -12.37
CA ILE A 50 16.95 -9.88 -12.60
C ILE A 50 16.30 -10.39 -11.31
N LYS A 51 16.95 -11.33 -10.60
CA LYS A 51 16.45 -11.84 -9.31
C LYS A 51 16.31 -10.75 -8.26
N ILE A 52 17.31 -9.87 -8.11
CA ILE A 52 17.24 -8.75 -7.15
C ILE A 52 16.02 -7.89 -7.42
N ILE A 53 15.81 -7.48 -8.68
CA ILE A 53 14.65 -6.64 -9.05
C ILE A 53 13.34 -7.39 -8.73
N LEU A 54 13.25 -8.67 -9.09
CA LEU A 54 12.07 -9.50 -8.80
C LEU A 54 11.80 -9.66 -7.28
N GLU A 55 12.83 -9.76 -6.46
CA GLU A 55 12.71 -9.87 -4.99
C GLU A 55 12.30 -8.55 -4.33
N GLU A 56 12.87 -7.42 -4.76
CA GLU A 56 12.53 -6.09 -4.26
C GLU A 56 11.02 -5.81 -4.38
N ILE A 57 10.40 -6.31 -5.45
CA ILE A 57 8.96 -6.17 -5.71
C ILE A 57 8.13 -7.12 -4.85
N LYS A 58 8.59 -8.37 -4.65
CA LYS A 58 7.91 -9.28 -3.72
C LYS A 58 7.87 -8.67 -2.31
N GLY A 59 8.97 -8.04 -1.89
CA GLY A 59 9.04 -7.25 -0.66
C GLY A 59 8.03 -6.09 -0.64
N ALA A 60 8.03 -5.25 -1.69
CA ALA A 60 7.11 -4.11 -1.79
C ALA A 60 5.62 -4.52 -1.82
N SER A 61 5.28 -5.61 -2.50
CA SER A 61 3.91 -6.16 -2.56
C SER A 61 3.47 -6.72 -1.20
N LEU A 62 4.39 -7.36 -0.46
CA LEU A 62 4.14 -7.81 0.91
C LEU A 62 3.93 -6.62 1.87
N GLU A 63 4.71 -5.55 1.72
CA GLU A 63 4.52 -4.32 2.51
C GLU A 63 3.21 -3.59 2.17
N MET A 64 2.83 -3.51 0.89
CA MET A 64 1.54 -2.95 0.49
C MET A 64 0.36 -3.76 1.04
N LYS A 65 0.43 -5.10 1.01
CA LYS A 65 -0.58 -5.96 1.64
C LYS A 65 -0.64 -5.76 3.15
N LYS A 66 0.51 -5.65 3.83
CA LYS A 66 0.56 -5.34 5.27
C LYS A 66 -0.04 -3.97 5.58
N ARG A 67 0.27 -2.93 4.79
CA ARG A 67 -0.30 -1.58 4.95
C ARG A 67 -1.81 -1.56 4.74
N SER A 68 -2.31 -2.25 3.71
CA SER A 68 -3.75 -2.41 3.48
C SER A 68 -4.46 -3.15 4.63
N GLN A 69 -3.80 -4.13 5.27
CA GLN A 69 -4.32 -4.76 6.49
C GLN A 69 -4.26 -3.83 7.71
N LEU A 70 -3.23 -2.98 7.81
CA LEU A 70 -3.11 -1.95 8.86
C LEU A 70 -4.18 -0.85 8.71
N GLU A 71 -4.58 -0.52 7.48
CA GLU A 71 -5.65 0.43 7.15
C GLU A 71 -7.07 -0.13 7.35
N ARG A 72 -7.21 -1.42 7.69
CA ARG A 72 -8.46 -1.92 8.27
C ARG A 72 -8.60 -1.27 9.64
N LYS A 73 -9.19 -0.07 9.63
CA LYS A 73 -9.66 0.68 10.80
C LYS A 73 -10.17 -0.32 11.83
N ASP A 74 -9.66 -0.20 13.06
CA ASP A 74 -10.12 -0.95 14.21
C ASP A 74 -11.65 -1.08 14.13
N PRO A 75 -12.22 -2.29 14.02
CA PRO A 75 -13.66 -2.47 13.86
C PRO A 75 -14.45 -1.82 15.02
N LEU A 76 -13.83 -1.76 16.20
CA LEU A 76 -14.34 -1.13 17.42
C LEU A 76 -14.12 0.40 17.49
N ALA A 77 -13.42 1.02 16.55
CA ALA A 77 -13.10 2.45 16.63
C ALA A 77 -14.36 3.33 16.61
N TRP A 78 -15.35 2.96 15.79
CA TRP A 78 -16.65 3.65 15.75
C TRP A 78 -17.49 3.41 17.01
N GLU A 79 -17.35 2.24 17.63
CA GLU A 79 -18.05 1.90 18.87
C GLU A 79 -17.51 2.72 20.05
N LYS A 80 -16.18 2.82 20.19
CA LYS A 80 -15.51 3.67 21.19
C LYS A 80 -15.87 5.15 21.04
N LEU A 81 -15.95 5.64 19.79
CA LEU A 81 -16.42 7.01 19.51
C LEU A 81 -17.89 7.21 19.89
N GLY A 82 -18.74 6.22 19.65
CA GLY A 82 -20.14 6.22 20.08
C GLY A 82 -20.29 6.27 21.60
N GLU A 83 -19.49 5.52 22.34
CA GLU A 83 -19.45 5.57 23.81
C GLU A 83 -19.00 6.92 24.36
N LEU A 84 -17.95 7.50 23.77
CA LEU A 84 -17.49 8.86 24.10
C LEU A 84 -18.58 9.90 23.83
N GLY A 85 -19.25 9.84 22.67
CA GLY A 85 -20.37 10.73 22.34
C GLY A 85 -21.54 10.59 23.33
N ARG A 86 -21.87 9.36 23.75
CA ARG A 86 -22.89 9.11 24.78
C ARG A 86 -22.48 9.65 26.15
N LYS A 87 -21.20 9.55 26.52
CA LYS A 87 -20.66 10.06 27.78
C LYS A 87 -20.69 11.58 27.82
N ILE A 88 -20.19 12.24 26.77
CA ILE A 88 -20.27 13.70 26.59
C ILE A 88 -21.73 14.17 26.61
N SER A 89 -22.63 13.46 25.92
CA SER A 89 -24.06 13.80 25.93
C SER A 89 -24.70 13.67 27.31
N LYS A 90 -24.32 12.67 28.12
CA LYS A 90 -24.80 12.53 29.50
C LYS A 90 -24.23 13.62 30.41
N GLU A 91 -22.96 13.96 30.24
CA GLU A 91 -22.26 14.99 31.00
C GLU A 91 -22.80 16.41 30.71
N TRP A 92 -23.11 16.71 29.45
CA TRP A 92 -23.79 17.94 29.05
C TRP A 92 -25.29 17.97 29.40
N LYS A 93 -25.90 16.83 29.69
CA LYS A 93 -27.29 16.74 30.16
C LYS A 93 -27.41 16.89 31.69
N SER A 94 -26.57 17.68 32.34
CA SER A 94 -26.77 18.01 33.76
C SER A 94 -27.94 18.98 33.98
N SER A 95 -29.02 18.38 34.47
CA SER A 95 -29.89 18.79 35.58
C SER A 95 -30.78 20.05 35.51
N LYS A 96 -30.39 21.18 34.92
CA LYS A 96 -31.30 22.35 34.85
C LYS A 96 -31.19 23.12 33.54
N LYS A 97 -32.35 23.36 32.89
CA LYS A 97 -32.43 24.26 31.73
C LYS A 97 -32.07 25.68 32.16
N SER A 98 -31.34 26.41 31.33
CA SER A 98 -30.91 27.80 31.56
C SER A 98 -32.07 28.72 32.00
N TRP A 99 -33.27 28.53 31.47
CA TRP A 99 -34.48 29.26 31.88
C TRP A 99 -34.97 28.96 33.30
N GLN A 100 -34.74 27.75 33.82
CA GLN A 100 -35.07 27.39 35.21
C GLN A 100 -34.14 28.11 36.19
N LEU A 101 -32.84 28.24 35.86
CA LEU A 101 -31.88 28.99 36.68
C LEU A 101 -32.24 30.49 36.74
N LEU A 102 -32.68 31.06 35.62
CA LEU A 102 -33.15 32.45 35.54
C LEU A 102 -34.43 32.70 36.36
N SER A 103 -35.33 31.71 36.46
CA SER A 103 -36.56 31.84 37.25
C SER A 103 -36.33 31.72 38.76
N GLU A 104 -35.36 30.90 39.18
CA GLU A 104 -35.03 30.72 40.60
C GLU A 104 -34.26 31.92 41.16
N SER A 105 -33.46 32.63 40.35
CA SER A 105 -32.70 33.82 40.78
C SER A 105 -33.55 35.11 40.91
N ARG A 106 -34.83 35.05 40.53
CA ARG A 106 -35.78 36.18 40.59
C ARG A 106 -36.80 36.04 41.73
N ARG A 107 -36.68 35.01 42.57
CA ARG A 107 -37.39 34.86 43.84
C ARG A 107 -36.47 35.26 44.97
#